data_AF-A0A238XA93-F1
#
_entry.id   AF-A0A238XA93-F1
#
_cell.length_a   1.000
_cell.length_b   1.000
_cell.length_c   1.000
_cell.angle_alpha   90.00
_cell.angle_beta   90.00
_cell.angle_gamma   90.00
#
_symmetry.space_group_name_H-M   'P 1'
#
loop_
_entity.id
_entity.type
_entity.pdbx_description
1 polymer ?
#
loop_
_entity_poly.entity_id
_entity_poly.type
_entity_poly.pdbx_seq_one_letter_code
_entity_poly.pdbx_strand_id
1 'polypeptide(L)'
;MRDALIIGFGAVVVAVLVGLAARPLPRRDQREERRVALRVIWQFFFTIALPVLAGLSVLVVAPLLLLGDIDARVWQALVAGLFIATGWLTTAIFSELGLRRTRAERLRDYHKAIYAEIGNALYTLYDEGQGVAYGELTLQKMRDDTEFVPFVPREHHDHIYDAILDEIEVLPRQTIDAIVSYYSLIKAIAALADDMRGDGYKALPQERRMALYSDFLEMRKQAFEYGQYALRLIRMFADQGPEKTDLVIAADREAAAKERFSSPDADQSGPLPGSE
;
A
#
# COMPACT_ATOMS: atom_id res chain seq x y z
N MET A 1 6.34 41.11 42.66
CA MET A 1 7.13 40.28 41.74
C MET A 1 6.32 39.15 41.07
N ARG A 2 5.33 38.54 41.77
CA ARG A 2 4.37 37.58 41.17
C ARG A 2 3.60 38.13 39.96
N ASP A 3 3.15 39.38 40.01
CA ASP A 3 2.30 39.95 38.95
C ASP A 3 3.06 40.28 37.64
N ALA A 4 4.36 40.56 37.73
CA ALA A 4 5.18 40.90 36.56
C ALA A 4 5.49 39.68 35.67
N LEU A 5 5.50 38.47 36.25
CA LEU A 5 5.86 37.24 35.54
C LEU A 5 4.67 36.63 34.76
N ILE A 6 3.45 36.79 35.28
CA ILE A 6 2.21 36.37 34.60
C ILE A 6 1.98 37.23 33.34
N ILE A 7 2.28 38.52 33.42
CA ILE A 7 2.20 39.46 32.29
C ILE A 7 3.25 39.12 31.21
N GLY A 8 4.45 38.69 31.62
CA GLY A 8 5.52 38.27 30.69
C GLY A 8 5.16 37.03 29.86
N PHE A 9 4.48 36.03 30.45
CA PHE A 9 4.08 34.82 29.73
C PHE A 9 2.94 35.10 28.74
N GLY A 10 1.97 35.94 29.12
CA GLY A 10 0.92 36.41 28.21
C GLY A 10 1.47 37.19 27.00
N ALA A 11 2.49 38.02 27.23
CA ALA A 11 3.13 38.80 26.17
C ALA A 11 3.88 37.94 25.14
N VAL A 12 4.56 36.86 25.57
CA VAL A 12 5.27 35.94 24.68
C VAL A 12 4.29 35.13 23.82
N VAL A 13 3.19 34.65 24.39
CA VAL A 13 2.15 33.93 23.64
C VAL A 13 1.48 34.85 22.60
N VAL A 14 1.18 36.10 22.97
CA VAL A 14 0.64 37.11 22.04
C VAL A 14 1.66 37.46 20.95
N ALA A 15 2.94 37.60 21.27
CA ALA A 15 3.98 37.91 20.30
C ALA A 15 4.19 36.78 19.26
N VAL A 16 4.11 35.51 19.68
CA VAL A 16 4.17 34.36 18.76
C VAL A 16 2.94 34.31 17.85
N LEU A 17 1.75 34.61 18.39
CA LEU A 17 0.51 34.68 17.60
C LEU A 17 0.51 35.84 16.59
N VAL A 18 1.03 37.00 16.98
CA VAL A 18 1.13 38.19 16.10
C VAL A 18 2.22 38.01 15.04
N GLY A 19 3.35 37.38 15.38
CA GLY A 19 4.42 37.08 14.42
C GLY A 19 4.02 36.10 13.31
N LEU A 20 3.12 35.15 13.61
CA LEU A 20 2.53 34.24 12.61
C LEU A 20 1.52 34.95 11.69
N ALA A 21 0.87 36.02 12.16
CA ALA A 21 -0.09 36.81 11.38
C ALA A 21 0.59 37.80 10.42
N ALA A 22 1.80 38.29 10.72
CA ALA A 22 2.43 39.42 10.04
C ALA A 22 3.25 39.08 8.76
N ARG A 23 3.23 37.85 8.25
CA ARG A 23 3.95 37.50 7.01
C ARG A 23 3.23 38.02 5.75
N PRO A 24 3.97 38.59 4.78
CA PRO A 24 3.40 39.21 3.58
C PRO A 24 2.56 38.21 2.77
N LEU A 25 1.46 38.72 2.20
CA LEU A 25 0.39 37.93 1.57
C LEU A 25 0.87 37.18 0.32
N PRO A 26 0.73 35.84 0.27
CA PRO A 26 1.04 35.08 -0.93
C PRO A 26 -0.12 35.00 -1.94
N ARG A 27 0.21 34.57 -3.17
CA ARG A 27 -0.66 34.43 -4.35
C ARG A 27 -1.89 33.54 -4.09
N ARG A 28 -2.92 33.72 -4.91
CA ARG A 28 -4.30 33.18 -4.77
C ARG A 28 -4.39 31.68 -4.46
N ASP A 29 -3.49 30.86 -5.02
CA ASP A 29 -3.43 29.40 -4.81
C ASP A 29 -3.03 29.01 -3.37
N GLN A 30 -2.16 29.80 -2.73
CA GLN A 30 -1.73 29.57 -1.35
C GLN A 30 -2.76 29.98 -0.30
N ARG A 31 -3.91 30.57 -0.69
CA ARG A 31 -4.95 30.99 0.28
C ARG A 31 -5.73 29.80 0.83
N GLU A 32 -5.92 28.74 0.06
CA GLU A 32 -6.61 27.53 0.54
C GLU A 32 -5.69 26.71 1.44
N GLU A 33 -4.44 26.52 1.01
CA GLU A 33 -3.40 25.87 1.84
C GLU A 33 -3.18 26.59 3.17
N ARG A 34 -3.18 27.93 3.17
CA ARG A 34 -3.02 28.72 4.42
C ARG A 34 -4.24 28.59 5.34
N ARG A 35 -5.46 28.46 4.83
CA ARG A 35 -6.65 28.20 5.67
C ARG A 35 -6.64 26.80 6.27
N VAL A 36 -6.22 25.80 5.50
CA VAL A 36 -6.07 24.43 5.99
C VAL A 36 -4.96 24.36 7.04
N ALA A 37 -3.79 24.98 6.77
CA ALA A 37 -2.69 25.05 7.72
C ALA A 37 -3.08 25.78 9.02
N LEU A 38 -3.77 26.92 8.92
CA LEU A 38 -4.26 27.65 10.10
C LEU A 38 -5.27 26.82 10.89
N ARG A 39 -6.18 26.09 10.22
CA ARG A 39 -7.13 25.21 10.90
C ARG A 39 -6.42 24.07 11.64
N VAL A 40 -5.41 23.45 11.02
CA VAL A 40 -4.61 22.37 11.65
C VAL A 40 -3.81 22.90 12.84
N ILE A 41 -3.18 24.07 12.71
CA ILE A 41 -2.45 24.72 13.81
C ILE A 41 -3.39 25.05 14.97
N TRP A 42 -4.58 25.59 14.67
CA TRP A 42 -5.56 25.95 15.69
C TRP A 42 -6.12 24.71 16.39
N GLN A 43 -6.43 23.65 15.62
CA GLN A 43 -6.86 22.37 16.18
C GLN A 43 -5.78 21.78 17.09
N PHE A 44 -4.52 21.75 16.65
CA PHE A 44 -3.38 21.28 17.46
C PHE A 44 -3.25 22.09 18.76
N PHE A 45 -3.35 23.42 18.67
CA PHE A 45 -3.22 24.29 19.83
C PHE A 45 -4.29 24.01 20.88
N PHE A 46 -5.55 23.86 20.47
CA PHE A 46 -6.66 23.65 21.40
C PHE A 46 -6.85 22.20 21.86
N THR A 47 -6.54 21.21 21.03
CA THR A 47 -6.75 19.79 21.37
C THR A 47 -5.56 19.15 22.09
N ILE A 48 -4.35 19.65 21.86
CA ILE A 48 -3.12 19.04 22.40
C ILE A 48 -2.38 20.05 23.28
N ALA A 49 -2.00 21.21 22.74
CA ALA A 49 -1.14 22.13 23.48
C ALA A 49 -1.83 22.71 24.72
N LEU A 50 -3.09 23.12 24.62
CA LEU A 50 -3.87 23.70 25.72
C LEU A 50 -4.08 22.73 26.89
N PRO A 51 -4.57 21.48 26.70
CA PRO A 51 -4.73 20.54 27.82
C PRO A 51 -3.40 20.06 28.41
N VAL A 52 -2.35 19.90 27.58
CA VAL A 52 -1.01 19.56 28.09
C VAL A 52 -0.43 20.71 28.91
N LEU A 53 -0.52 21.95 28.42
CA LEU A 53 -0.13 23.13 29.18
C LEU A 53 -0.97 23.26 30.45
N ALA A 54 -2.28 23.06 30.39
CA ALA A 54 -3.15 23.13 31.56
C ALA A 54 -2.80 22.05 32.61
N GLY A 55 -2.60 20.80 32.17
CA GLY A 55 -2.21 19.70 33.04
C GLY A 55 -0.85 19.93 33.69
N LEU A 56 0.15 20.38 32.91
CA LEU A 56 1.47 20.73 33.43
C LEU A 56 1.43 21.97 34.33
N SER A 57 0.58 22.95 34.02
CA SER A 57 0.35 24.12 34.89
C SER A 57 -0.23 23.69 36.23
N VAL A 58 -1.21 22.79 36.25
CA VAL A 58 -1.79 22.25 37.48
C VAL A 58 -0.72 21.46 38.26
N LEU A 59 0.09 20.66 37.58
CA LEU A 59 1.14 19.86 38.21
C LEU A 59 2.27 20.72 38.82
N VAL A 60 2.50 21.92 38.29
CA VAL A 60 3.49 22.88 38.81
C VAL A 60 2.89 23.83 39.86
N VAL A 61 1.63 24.26 39.69
CA VAL A 61 0.96 25.23 40.57
C VAL A 61 0.37 24.57 41.82
N ALA A 62 -0.11 23.33 41.74
CA ALA A 62 -0.68 22.64 42.89
C ALA A 62 0.32 22.41 44.03
N PRO A 63 1.57 21.96 43.80
CA PRO A 63 2.60 21.90 44.83
C PRO A 63 2.94 23.28 45.41
N LEU A 64 2.88 24.33 44.58
CA LEU A 64 3.20 25.70 44.95
C LEU A 64 2.16 26.32 45.90
N LEU A 65 0.89 25.94 45.73
CA LEU A 65 -0.20 26.27 46.67
C LEU A 65 -0.12 25.48 47.98
N LEU A 66 0.49 24.29 47.96
CA LEU A 66 0.55 23.37 49.10
C LEU A 66 1.83 23.49 49.95
N LEU A 67 2.98 23.85 49.38
CA LEU A 67 4.30 23.76 50.03
C LEU A 67 4.91 25.12 50.47
N GLY A 68 4.35 26.25 50.04
CA GLY A 68 4.91 27.58 50.40
C GLY A 68 6.24 27.91 49.70
N ASP A 69 6.86 29.03 50.10
CA ASP A 69 7.90 29.81 49.41
C ASP A 69 9.00 28.96 48.71
N ILE A 70 8.89 28.82 47.39
CA ILE A 70 9.86 28.08 46.56
C ILE A 70 10.96 29.04 46.09
N ASP A 71 12.23 28.65 46.23
CA ASP A 71 13.37 29.41 45.72
C ASP A 71 13.20 29.74 44.23
N ALA A 72 13.42 31.02 43.87
CA ALA A 72 13.36 31.53 42.51
C ALA A 72 14.22 30.73 41.51
N ARG A 73 15.34 30.13 41.96
CA ARG A 73 16.19 29.28 41.11
C ARG A 73 15.49 27.98 40.71
N VAL A 74 14.78 27.35 41.65
CA VAL A 74 13.99 26.14 41.40
C VAL A 74 12.84 26.47 40.45
N TRP A 75 12.22 27.64 40.60
CA TRP A 75 11.19 28.13 39.70
C TRP A 75 11.70 28.30 38.25
N GLN A 76 12.86 28.92 38.07
CA GLN A 76 13.48 29.09 36.74
C GLN A 76 13.80 27.75 36.09
N ALA A 77 14.35 26.80 36.85
CA ALA A 77 14.66 25.46 36.37
C ALA A 77 13.40 24.69 35.93
N LEU A 78 12.31 24.79 36.70
CA LEU A 78 11.02 24.17 36.38
C LEU A 78 10.42 24.75 35.09
N VAL A 79 10.39 26.07 34.97
CA VAL A 79 9.87 26.74 33.76
C VAL A 79 10.71 26.39 32.53
N ALA A 80 12.04 26.39 32.65
CA ALA A 80 12.94 26.01 31.56
C ALA A 80 12.76 24.54 31.15
N GLY A 81 12.70 23.63 32.12
CA GLY A 81 12.47 22.20 31.88
C GLY A 81 11.11 21.95 31.20
N LEU A 82 10.06 22.64 31.65
CA LEU A 82 8.72 22.55 31.07
C LEU A 82 8.69 23.03 29.61
N PHE A 83 9.36 24.16 29.34
CA PHE A 83 9.44 24.72 27.99
C PHE A 83 10.17 23.76 27.04
N ILE A 84 11.30 23.20 27.48
CA ILE A 84 12.06 22.20 26.70
C ILE A 84 11.23 20.95 26.46
N ALA A 85 10.58 20.40 27.49
CA ALA A 85 9.76 19.20 27.39
C ALA A 85 8.58 19.39 26.40
N THR A 86 7.92 20.55 26.45
CA THR A 86 6.82 20.87 25.54
C THR A 86 7.30 21.03 24.09
N GLY A 87 8.49 21.63 23.88
CA GLY A 87 9.12 21.71 22.56
C GLY A 87 9.42 20.33 21.95
N TRP A 88 9.94 19.40 22.76
CA TRP A 88 10.19 18.02 22.35
C TRP A 88 8.90 17.25 22.04
N LEU A 89 7.88 17.34 22.90
CA LEU A 89 6.60 16.69 22.69
C LEU A 89 5.93 17.18 21.40
N THR A 90 5.96 18.49 21.15
CA THR A 90 5.43 19.09 19.93
C THR A 90 6.15 18.55 18.69
N THR A 91 7.48 18.48 18.73
CA THR A 91 8.29 17.94 17.63
C THR A 91 7.99 16.47 17.37
N ALA A 92 7.88 15.64 18.42
CA ALA A 92 7.55 14.23 18.31
C ALA A 92 6.16 13.98 17.70
N ILE A 93 5.17 14.77 18.07
CA ILE A 93 3.82 14.67 17.49
C ILE A 93 3.82 15.08 16.01
N PHE A 94 4.51 16.17 15.66
CA PHE A 94 4.61 16.59 14.26
C PHE A 94 5.39 15.59 13.40
N SER A 95 6.46 14.98 13.92
CA SER A 95 7.20 13.94 13.19
C SER A 95 6.34 12.70 12.93
N GLU A 96 5.54 12.27 13.92
CA GLU A 96 4.64 11.13 13.77
C GLU A 96 3.52 11.41 12.76
N LEU A 97 2.92 12.60 12.81
CA LEU A 97 1.91 13.02 11.83
C LEU A 97 2.50 13.13 10.42
N GLY A 98 3.72 13.64 10.30
CA GLY A 98 4.46 13.71 9.04
C GLY A 98 4.69 12.32 8.46
N LEU A 99 5.18 11.38 9.27
CA LEU A 99 5.42 9.99 8.87
C LEU A 99 4.16 9.33 8.32
N ARG A 100 3.03 9.47 9.03
CA ARG A 100 1.73 8.91 8.60
C ARG A 100 1.27 9.49 7.27
N ARG A 101 1.40 10.81 7.10
CA ARG A 101 1.03 11.50 5.86
C ARG A 101 1.89 11.03 4.69
N THR A 102 3.21 10.99 4.88
CA THR A 102 4.15 10.52 3.85
C THR A 102 3.85 9.07 3.47
N ARG A 103 3.56 8.19 4.44
CA ARG A 103 3.18 6.80 4.15
C ARG A 103 1.89 6.71 3.34
N ALA A 104 0.87 7.52 3.67
CA ALA A 104 -0.38 7.56 2.92
C ALA A 104 -0.21 8.09 1.49
N GLU A 105 0.63 9.11 1.31
CA GLU A 105 0.97 9.66 -0.01
C GLU A 105 1.70 8.60 -0.86
N ARG A 106 2.74 7.95 -0.30
CA ARG A 106 3.45 6.86 -0.99
C ARG A 106 2.55 5.70 -1.35
N LEU A 107 1.70 5.26 -0.41
CA LEU A 107 0.73 4.20 -0.65
C LEU A 107 -0.15 4.50 -1.87
N ARG A 108 -0.73 5.71 -1.92
CA ARG A 108 -1.56 6.13 -3.04
C ARG A 108 -0.78 6.14 -4.36
N ASP A 109 0.43 6.67 -4.34
CA ASP A 109 1.24 6.82 -5.54
C ASP A 109 1.72 5.44 -6.06
N TYR A 110 2.07 4.51 -5.17
CA TYR A 110 2.38 3.12 -5.54
C TYR A 110 1.16 2.37 -6.07
N HIS A 111 0.02 2.44 -5.39
CA HIS A 111 -1.22 1.83 -5.91
C HIS A 111 -1.56 2.36 -7.29
N LYS A 112 -1.42 3.67 -7.53
CA LYS A 112 -1.65 4.26 -8.85
C LYS A 112 -0.68 3.73 -9.90
N ALA A 113 0.61 3.66 -9.58
CA ALA A 113 1.64 3.22 -10.50
C ALA A 113 1.50 1.72 -10.85
N ILE A 114 1.32 0.87 -9.83
CA ILE A 114 1.07 -0.58 -10.01
C ILE A 114 -0.22 -0.81 -10.78
N TYR A 115 -1.30 -0.09 -10.45
CA TYR A 115 -2.58 -0.22 -11.16
C TYR A 115 -2.43 0.07 -12.65
N ALA A 116 -1.66 1.12 -12.99
CA ALA A 116 -1.39 1.45 -14.38
C ALA A 116 -0.51 0.41 -15.08
N GLU A 117 0.53 -0.11 -14.42
CA GLU A 117 1.40 -1.14 -14.98
C GLU A 117 0.65 -2.45 -15.23
N ILE A 118 -0.06 -2.98 -14.23
CA ILE A 118 -0.86 -4.20 -14.36
C ILE A 118 -1.93 -3.98 -15.45
N GLY A 119 -2.65 -2.86 -15.43
CA GLY A 119 -3.67 -2.56 -16.44
C GLY A 119 -3.12 -2.57 -17.87
N ASN A 120 -1.96 -1.95 -18.10
CA ASN A 120 -1.30 -1.95 -19.40
C ASN A 120 -0.80 -3.35 -19.80
N ALA A 121 -0.27 -4.12 -18.84
CA ALA A 121 0.17 -5.49 -19.06
C ALA A 121 -1.01 -6.39 -19.45
N LEU A 122 -2.16 -6.28 -18.77
CA LEU A 122 -3.36 -7.07 -19.09
C LEU A 122 -3.90 -6.77 -20.48
N TYR A 123 -3.91 -5.51 -20.90
CA TYR A 123 -4.29 -5.12 -22.26
C TYR A 123 -3.40 -5.79 -23.31
N THR A 124 -2.11 -6.00 -22.99
CA THR A 124 -1.15 -6.68 -23.87
C THR A 124 -1.28 -8.20 -23.81
N LEU A 125 -1.43 -8.78 -22.61
CA LEU A 125 -1.48 -10.22 -22.40
C LEU A 125 -2.74 -10.85 -23.01
N TYR A 126 -3.86 -10.13 -22.96
CA TYR A 126 -5.17 -10.70 -23.19
C TYR A 126 -6.11 -9.66 -23.83
N ASP A 127 -5.85 -9.39 -25.11
CA ASP A 127 -6.69 -8.54 -25.97
C ASP A 127 -8.05 -9.22 -26.24
N GLU A 128 -8.99 -9.13 -25.28
CA GLU A 128 -10.38 -9.58 -25.42
C GLU A 128 -10.56 -11.05 -25.90
N GLY A 129 -9.63 -11.94 -25.55
CA GLY A 129 -9.67 -13.36 -25.93
C GLY A 129 -8.95 -13.71 -27.26
N GLN A 130 -8.42 -12.72 -27.98
CA GLN A 130 -7.59 -12.93 -29.18
C GLN A 130 -6.34 -13.79 -28.87
N GLY A 131 -5.75 -13.61 -27.68
CA GLY A 131 -4.56 -14.36 -27.25
C GLY A 131 -4.77 -15.87 -27.17
N VAL A 132 -5.96 -16.31 -26.71
CA VAL A 132 -6.32 -17.74 -26.66
C VAL A 132 -6.51 -18.29 -28.06
N ALA A 133 -7.26 -17.59 -28.91
CA ALA A 133 -7.48 -18.02 -30.29
C ALA A 133 -6.15 -18.15 -31.06
N TYR A 134 -5.25 -17.18 -30.89
CA TYR A 134 -3.91 -17.23 -31.49
C TYR A 134 -3.06 -18.38 -30.96
N GLY A 135 -3.12 -18.65 -29.64
CA GLY A 135 -2.45 -19.77 -29.00
C GLY A 135 -2.94 -21.13 -29.54
N GLU A 136 -4.25 -21.30 -29.66
CA GLU A 136 -4.87 -22.53 -30.20
C GLU A 136 -4.53 -22.75 -31.67
N LEU A 137 -4.53 -21.68 -32.48
CA LEU A 137 -4.08 -21.75 -33.88
C LEU A 137 -2.60 -22.15 -33.97
N THR A 138 -1.78 -21.70 -33.02
CA THR A 138 -0.36 -22.07 -32.96
C THR A 138 -0.18 -23.54 -32.56
N LEU A 139 -0.93 -24.01 -31.56
CA LEU A 139 -0.96 -25.43 -31.19
C LEU A 139 -1.46 -26.32 -32.33
N GLN A 140 -2.44 -25.85 -33.11
CA GLN A 140 -2.91 -26.58 -34.29
C GLN A 140 -1.82 -26.68 -35.35
N LYS A 141 -1.11 -25.60 -35.65
CA LYS A 141 0.04 -25.63 -36.57
C LYS A 141 1.14 -26.59 -36.08
N MET A 142 1.39 -26.63 -34.77
CA MET A 142 2.30 -27.61 -34.18
C MET A 142 1.80 -29.05 -34.36
N ARG A 143 0.50 -29.31 -34.33
CA ARG A 143 -0.04 -30.66 -34.61
C ARG A 143 0.16 -31.04 -36.08
N ASP A 144 -0.02 -30.09 -36.98
CA ASP A 144 -0.02 -30.33 -38.43
C ASP A 144 1.41 -30.37 -39.02
N ASP A 145 2.37 -29.65 -38.41
CA ASP A 145 3.76 -29.57 -38.84
C ASP A 145 4.72 -29.89 -37.67
N THR A 146 5.40 -31.03 -37.76
CA THR A 146 6.33 -31.52 -36.75
C THR A 146 7.67 -30.77 -36.73
N GLU A 147 8.00 -30.00 -37.77
CA GLU A 147 9.19 -29.14 -37.81
C GLU A 147 8.88 -27.71 -37.36
N PHE A 148 7.60 -27.34 -37.25
CA PHE A 148 7.20 -26.02 -36.80
C PHE A 148 7.57 -25.78 -35.32
N VAL A 149 8.33 -24.70 -35.09
CA VAL A 149 8.68 -24.20 -33.77
C VAL A 149 8.04 -22.83 -33.57
N PRO A 150 7.18 -22.65 -32.56
CA PRO A 150 6.50 -21.37 -32.34
C PRO A 150 7.49 -20.30 -31.86
N PHE A 151 7.25 -19.06 -32.28
CA PHE A 151 7.94 -17.91 -31.71
C PHE A 151 7.33 -17.57 -30.34
N VAL A 152 8.14 -17.63 -29.28
CA VAL A 152 7.74 -17.27 -27.93
C VAL A 152 8.30 -15.88 -27.59
N PRO A 153 7.46 -14.84 -27.47
CA PRO A 153 7.93 -13.50 -27.10
C PRO A 153 8.33 -13.45 -25.63
N ARG A 154 9.36 -12.65 -25.33
CA ARG A 154 9.68 -12.27 -23.96
C ARG A 154 8.90 -11.01 -23.61
N GLU A 155 8.02 -11.12 -22.62
CA GLU A 155 7.24 -9.99 -22.09
C GLU A 155 7.94 -9.42 -20.85
N HIS A 156 7.95 -8.09 -20.71
CA HIS A 156 8.54 -7.41 -19.56
C HIS A 156 7.56 -6.33 -19.10
N HIS A 157 6.95 -6.57 -17.94
CA HIS A 157 5.81 -5.81 -17.44
C HIS A 157 5.92 -5.55 -15.93
N ASP A 158 7.14 -5.51 -15.40
CA ASP A 158 7.46 -5.48 -13.97
C ASP A 158 8.41 -4.34 -13.56
N HIS A 159 8.56 -3.32 -14.40
CA HIS A 159 9.47 -2.19 -14.17
C HIS A 159 9.13 -1.39 -12.91
N ILE A 160 7.85 -1.05 -12.73
CA ILE A 160 7.38 -0.30 -11.57
C ILE A 160 7.47 -1.18 -10.33
N TYR A 161 7.05 -2.43 -10.43
CA TYR A 161 7.13 -3.37 -9.31
C TYR A 161 8.57 -3.57 -8.80
N ASP A 162 9.52 -3.77 -9.70
CA ASP A 162 10.93 -3.92 -9.34
C ASP A 162 11.49 -2.65 -8.70
N ALA A 163 11.06 -1.46 -9.15
CA ALA A 163 11.49 -0.18 -8.60
C ALA A 163 10.97 0.10 -7.18
N ILE A 164 9.88 -0.55 -6.76
CA ILE A 164 9.27 -0.33 -5.43
C ILE A 164 9.47 -1.49 -4.46
N LEU A 165 10.18 -2.55 -4.87
CA LEU A 165 10.31 -3.77 -4.07
C LEU A 165 10.94 -3.51 -2.70
N ASP A 166 11.90 -2.59 -2.62
CA ASP A 166 12.55 -2.17 -1.37
C ASP A 166 11.59 -1.42 -0.42
N GLU A 167 10.49 -0.87 -0.93
CA GLU A 167 9.46 -0.14 -0.18
C GLU A 167 8.12 -0.90 -0.12
N ILE A 168 8.12 -2.20 -0.39
CA ILE A 168 6.91 -3.02 -0.46
C ILE A 168 6.12 -3.03 0.87
N GLU A 169 6.79 -2.76 2.00
CA GLU A 169 6.17 -2.60 3.33
C GLU A 169 5.17 -1.43 3.43
N VAL A 170 5.17 -0.52 2.44
CA VAL A 170 4.17 0.55 2.33
C VAL A 170 2.82 -0.01 1.85
N LEU A 171 2.81 -1.13 1.11
CA LEU A 171 1.59 -1.73 0.61
C LEU A 171 0.74 -2.33 1.74
N PRO A 172 -0.59 -2.24 1.64
CA PRO A 172 -1.49 -2.76 2.64
C PRO A 172 -1.62 -4.26 2.47
N ARG A 173 -1.88 -4.96 3.58
CA ARG A 173 -2.08 -6.41 3.63
C ARG A 173 -3.14 -6.88 2.62
N GLN A 174 -4.16 -6.08 2.40
CA GLN A 174 -5.29 -6.39 1.51
C GLN A 174 -4.86 -6.55 0.05
N THR A 175 -3.86 -5.81 -0.42
CA THR A 175 -3.48 -5.81 -1.84
C THR A 175 -2.15 -6.50 -2.10
N ILE A 176 -1.25 -6.54 -1.13
CA ILE A 176 0.13 -7.04 -1.32
C ILE A 176 0.14 -8.48 -1.82
N ASP A 177 -0.68 -9.37 -1.26
CA ASP A 177 -0.71 -10.79 -1.66
C ASP A 177 -1.07 -10.94 -3.14
N ALA A 178 -2.12 -10.25 -3.60
CA ALA A 178 -2.58 -10.31 -4.98
C ALA A 178 -1.55 -9.73 -5.96
N ILE A 179 -0.94 -8.60 -5.60
CA ILE A 179 0.11 -7.95 -6.39
C ILE A 179 1.32 -8.89 -6.52
N VAL A 180 1.80 -9.45 -5.41
CA VAL A 180 2.94 -10.36 -5.39
C VAL A 180 2.63 -11.64 -6.16
N SER A 181 1.43 -12.22 -6.03
CA SER A 181 1.03 -13.41 -6.80
C SER A 181 1.03 -13.14 -8.31
N TYR A 182 0.52 -11.99 -8.74
CA TYR A 182 0.56 -11.58 -10.15
C TYR A 182 1.99 -11.47 -10.67
N TYR A 183 2.86 -10.68 -10.02
CA TYR A 183 4.23 -10.48 -10.50
C TYR A 183 5.10 -11.74 -10.39
N SER A 184 4.85 -12.60 -9.40
CA SER A 184 5.53 -13.90 -9.29
C SER A 184 5.21 -14.78 -10.50
N LEU A 185 3.95 -14.77 -10.94
CA LEU A 185 3.53 -15.51 -12.13
C LEU A 185 4.10 -14.89 -13.41
N ILE A 186 4.14 -13.56 -13.54
CA ILE A 186 4.80 -12.87 -14.66
C ILE A 186 6.28 -13.27 -14.76
N LYS A 187 7.01 -13.30 -13.64
CA LYS A 187 8.41 -13.74 -13.61
C LYS A 187 8.57 -15.20 -13.97
N ALA A 188 7.65 -16.08 -13.55
CA ALA A 188 7.65 -17.48 -13.94
C ALA A 188 7.39 -17.66 -15.45
N ILE A 189 6.45 -16.90 -16.03
CA ILE A 189 6.17 -16.89 -17.48
C ILE A 189 7.42 -16.41 -18.25
N ALA A 190 8.07 -15.35 -17.79
CA ALA A 190 9.28 -14.82 -18.44
C ALA A 190 10.43 -15.84 -18.43
N ALA A 191 10.63 -16.54 -17.30
CA ALA A 191 11.62 -17.61 -17.20
C ALA A 191 11.31 -18.78 -18.15
N LEU A 192 10.05 -19.23 -18.19
CA LEU A 192 9.61 -20.28 -19.12
C LEU A 192 9.79 -19.85 -20.58
N ALA A 193 9.49 -18.59 -20.91
CA ALA A 193 9.69 -18.06 -22.24
C ALA A 193 11.17 -18.06 -22.63
N ASP A 194 12.08 -17.70 -21.73
CA ASP A 194 13.52 -17.76 -21.97
C ASP A 194 13.98 -19.21 -22.25
N ASP A 195 13.50 -20.18 -21.47
CA ASP A 195 13.81 -21.61 -21.68
C ASP A 195 13.27 -22.13 -23.03
N MET A 196 12.05 -21.75 -23.40
CA MET A 196 11.42 -22.15 -24.67
C MET A 196 12.08 -21.52 -25.90
N ARG A 197 12.78 -20.38 -25.74
CA ARG A 197 13.54 -19.75 -26.82
C ARG A 197 14.90 -20.41 -27.06
N GLY A 198 15.39 -21.19 -26.10
CA GLY A 198 16.68 -21.89 -26.16
C GLY A 198 16.68 -23.07 -27.13
N ASP A 199 17.89 -23.53 -27.49
CA ASP A 199 18.06 -24.68 -28.38
C ASP A 199 17.60 -26.00 -27.73
N GLY A 200 17.57 -26.07 -26.39
CA GLY A 200 17.04 -27.20 -25.64
C GLY A 200 15.57 -27.48 -25.98
N TYR A 201 14.73 -26.44 -26.05
CA TYR A 201 13.32 -26.58 -26.42
C TYR A 201 13.15 -27.10 -27.85
N LYS A 202 13.94 -26.58 -28.81
CA LYS A 202 13.92 -27.03 -30.21
C LYS A 202 14.29 -28.50 -30.37
N ALA A 203 15.17 -29.01 -29.51
CA ALA A 203 15.60 -30.40 -29.52
C ALA A 203 14.58 -31.38 -28.89
N LEU A 204 13.56 -30.89 -28.18
CA LEU A 204 12.55 -31.77 -27.57
C LEU A 204 11.65 -32.44 -28.62
N PRO A 205 11.11 -33.63 -28.34
CA PRO A 205 10.06 -34.24 -29.15
C PRO A 205 8.83 -33.32 -29.27
N GLN A 206 8.13 -33.40 -30.40
CA GLN A 206 6.99 -32.50 -30.70
C GLN A 206 5.91 -32.51 -29.60
N GLU A 207 5.57 -33.69 -29.08
CA GLU A 207 4.59 -33.84 -27.99
C GLU A 207 4.97 -33.03 -26.76
N ARG A 208 6.25 -33.05 -26.35
CA ARG A 208 6.74 -32.26 -25.22
C ARG A 208 6.77 -30.76 -25.51
N ARG A 209 7.11 -30.37 -26.74
CA ARG A 209 7.08 -28.96 -27.16
C ARG A 209 5.66 -28.40 -27.10
N MET A 210 4.69 -29.18 -27.55
CA MET A 210 3.27 -28.82 -27.49
C MET A 210 2.77 -28.73 -26.04
N ALA A 211 3.10 -29.70 -25.19
CA ALA A 211 2.72 -29.66 -23.78
C ALA A 211 3.25 -28.40 -23.08
N LEU A 212 4.54 -28.09 -23.24
CA LEU A 212 5.15 -26.87 -22.68
C LEU A 212 4.53 -25.59 -23.25
N TYR A 213 4.20 -25.56 -24.55
CA TYR A 213 3.53 -24.41 -25.14
C TYR A 213 2.10 -24.24 -24.61
N SER A 214 1.38 -25.34 -24.39
CA SER A 214 0.07 -25.33 -23.74
C SER A 214 0.16 -24.80 -22.31
N ASP A 215 1.14 -25.26 -21.52
CA ASP A 215 1.37 -24.78 -20.15
C ASP A 215 1.67 -23.27 -20.15
N PHE A 216 2.50 -22.80 -21.09
CA PHE A 216 2.79 -21.39 -21.27
C PHE A 216 1.51 -20.56 -21.55
N LEU A 217 0.61 -21.04 -22.40
CA LEU A 217 -0.67 -20.37 -22.67
C LEU A 217 -1.57 -20.33 -21.44
N GLU A 218 -1.67 -21.44 -20.69
CA GLU A 218 -2.50 -21.48 -19.47
C GLU A 218 -1.94 -20.56 -18.38
N MET A 219 -0.62 -20.49 -18.21
CA MET A 219 0.00 -19.54 -17.27
C MET A 219 -0.33 -18.09 -17.63
N ARG A 220 -0.36 -17.74 -18.92
CA ARG A 220 -0.75 -16.39 -19.37
C ARG A 220 -2.20 -16.06 -19.05
N LYS A 221 -3.10 -17.03 -19.24
CA LYS A 221 -4.51 -16.89 -18.84
C LYS A 221 -4.64 -16.72 -17.33
N GLN A 222 -3.92 -17.52 -16.54
CA GLN A 222 -3.90 -17.37 -15.09
C GLN A 222 -3.32 -16.01 -14.65
N ALA A 223 -2.29 -15.51 -15.33
CA ALA A 223 -1.75 -14.17 -15.07
C ALA A 223 -2.78 -13.07 -15.35
N PHE A 224 -3.61 -13.24 -16.36
CA PHE A 224 -4.73 -12.33 -16.62
C PHE A 224 -5.72 -12.31 -15.46
N GLU A 225 -6.13 -13.48 -14.96
CA GLU A 225 -7.04 -13.59 -13.81
C GLU A 225 -6.43 -12.97 -12.54
N TYR A 226 -5.15 -13.24 -12.25
CA TYR A 226 -4.45 -12.66 -11.10
C TYR A 226 -4.31 -11.14 -11.21
N GLY A 227 -4.02 -10.63 -12.42
CA GLY A 227 -3.97 -9.19 -12.64
C GLY A 227 -5.34 -8.54 -12.47
N GLN A 228 -6.42 -9.14 -12.99
CA GLN A 228 -7.78 -8.63 -12.79
C GLN A 228 -8.15 -8.59 -11.30
N TYR A 229 -7.79 -9.64 -10.56
CA TYR A 229 -8.01 -9.72 -9.12
C TYR A 229 -7.22 -8.62 -8.38
N ALA A 230 -5.94 -8.43 -8.70
CA ALA A 230 -5.11 -7.37 -8.12
C ALA A 230 -5.69 -5.97 -8.41
N LEU A 231 -6.08 -5.68 -9.65
CA LEU A 231 -6.71 -4.41 -10.03
C LEU A 231 -8.02 -4.17 -9.28
N ARG A 232 -8.84 -5.22 -9.11
CA ARG A 232 -10.08 -5.16 -8.33
C ARG A 232 -9.82 -4.78 -6.88
N LEU A 233 -8.84 -5.41 -6.23
CA LEU A 233 -8.50 -5.13 -4.84
C LEU A 233 -7.90 -3.74 -4.66
N ILE A 234 -7.00 -3.31 -5.55
CA ILE A 234 -6.42 -1.94 -5.50
C ILE A 234 -7.54 -0.90 -5.62
N ARG A 235 -8.47 -1.10 -6.56
CA ARG A 235 -9.61 -0.19 -6.74
C ARG A 235 -10.55 -0.20 -5.53
N MET A 236 -10.90 -1.38 -5.02
CA MET A 236 -11.75 -1.51 -3.83
C MET A 236 -11.14 -0.80 -2.62
N PHE A 237 -9.83 -0.98 -2.42
CA PHE A 237 -9.11 -0.33 -1.34
C PHE A 237 -9.12 1.20 -1.49
N ALA A 238 -8.89 1.71 -2.71
CA ALA A 238 -8.90 3.13 -2.99
C ALA A 238 -10.30 3.77 -2.82
N ASP A 239 -11.36 3.07 -3.25
CA ASP A 239 -12.73 3.59 -3.27
C ASP A 239 -13.46 3.41 -1.92
N GLN A 240 -13.23 2.28 -1.24
CA GLN A 240 -14.04 1.85 -0.08
C GLN A 240 -13.22 1.58 1.18
N GLY A 241 -11.89 1.65 1.09
CA GLY A 241 -10.99 1.46 2.23
C GLY A 241 -10.74 -0.02 2.61
N PRO A 242 -9.92 -0.24 3.66
CA PRO A 242 -9.44 -1.57 4.05
C PRO A 242 -10.55 -2.51 4.51
N GLU A 243 -11.49 -2.05 5.34
CA GLU A 243 -12.53 -2.90 5.95
C GLU A 243 -13.43 -3.56 4.89
N LYS A 244 -13.87 -2.79 3.88
CA LYS A 244 -14.68 -3.31 2.78
C LYS A 244 -13.89 -4.27 1.91
N THR A 245 -12.61 -3.99 1.70
CA THR A 245 -11.72 -4.86 0.94
C THR A 245 -11.52 -6.21 1.64
N ASP A 246 -11.36 -6.21 2.97
CA ASP A 246 -11.23 -7.44 3.77
C ASP A 246 -12.47 -8.34 3.66
N LEU A 247 -13.68 -7.76 3.65
CA LEU A 247 -14.92 -8.51 3.47
C LEU A 247 -14.99 -9.21 2.11
N VAL A 248 -14.54 -8.53 1.05
CA VAL A 248 -14.49 -9.11 -0.30
C VAL A 248 -13.48 -10.25 -0.35
N ILE A 249 -12.28 -10.05 0.21
CA ILE A 249 -11.25 -11.09 0.28
C ILE A 249 -11.76 -12.32 1.05
N ALA A 250 -12.48 -12.12 2.16
CA ALA A 250 -13.06 -13.21 2.94
C ALA A 250 -14.13 -13.99 2.14
N ALA A 251 -15.02 -13.27 1.45
CA ALA A 251 -16.04 -13.87 0.59
C ALA A 251 -15.43 -14.66 -0.58
N ASP A 252 -14.43 -14.10 -1.25
CA ASP A 252 -13.69 -14.77 -2.34
C ASP A 252 -13.02 -16.06 -1.84
N ARG A 253 -12.40 -16.04 -0.66
CA ARG A 253 -11.79 -17.22 -0.04
C ARG A 253 -12.81 -18.30 0.31
N GLU A 254 -13.97 -17.90 0.81
CA GLU A 254 -15.05 -18.84 1.13
C GLU A 254 -15.63 -19.47 -0.15
N ALA A 255 -15.83 -18.68 -1.21
CA ALA A 255 -16.27 -19.18 -2.50
C ALA A 255 -15.27 -20.19 -3.09
N ALA A 256 -13.98 -19.85 -3.11
CA ALA A 256 -12.92 -20.74 -3.58
C ALA A 256 -12.81 -22.03 -2.74
N ALA A 257 -13.06 -21.96 -1.43
CA ALA A 257 -13.10 -23.16 -0.58
C ALA A 257 -14.29 -24.06 -0.96
N LYS A 258 -15.49 -23.49 -1.14
CA LYS A 258 -16.69 -24.26 -1.52
C LYS A 258 -16.52 -24.97 -2.86
N GLU A 259 -15.95 -24.29 -3.86
CA GLU A 259 -15.67 -24.91 -5.17
C GLU A 259 -14.74 -26.12 -5.04
N ARG A 260 -13.70 -26.05 -4.19
CA ARG A 260 -12.79 -27.19 -3.95
C ARG A 260 -13.47 -28.38 -3.28
N PHE A 261 -14.46 -28.15 -2.42
CA PHE A 261 -15.19 -29.20 -1.71
C PHE A 261 -16.42 -29.72 -2.47
N SER A 262 -16.90 -29.01 -3.49
CA SER A 262 -18.06 -29.40 -4.31
C SER A 262 -17.70 -30.09 -5.63
N SER A 263 -16.46 -30.56 -5.81
CA SER A 263 -16.10 -31.39 -6.97
C SER A 263 -16.87 -32.73 -6.93
N PRO A 264 -17.69 -33.06 -7.94
CA PRO A 264 -18.48 -34.30 -7.98
C PRO A 264 -17.64 -35.59 -7.99
N ASP A 265 -16.34 -35.50 -8.25
CA ASP A 265 -15.42 -36.65 -8.30
C ASP A 265 -14.96 -37.15 -6.92
N ALA A 266 -15.32 -36.45 -5.84
CA ALA A 266 -14.95 -36.86 -4.48
C ALA A 266 -15.82 -38.00 -3.91
N ASP A 267 -16.87 -38.44 -4.62
CA ASP A 267 -17.82 -39.48 -4.16
C ASP A 267 -17.79 -40.77 -5.02
N GLN A 268 -16.60 -41.18 -5.50
CA GLN A 268 -16.39 -42.51 -6.11
C GLN A 268 -15.90 -43.58 -5.12
N SER A 269 -16.21 -43.46 -3.83
CA SER A 269 -16.12 -44.59 -2.89
C SER A 269 -17.38 -45.45 -2.91
N GLY A 270 -17.74 -45.94 -4.10
CA GLY A 270 -18.69 -47.05 -4.23
C GLY A 270 -18.01 -48.38 -3.84
N PRO A 271 -18.69 -49.32 -3.15
CA PRO A 271 -18.13 -50.64 -2.87
C PRO A 271 -17.75 -51.35 -4.17
N LEU A 272 -16.50 -51.82 -4.26
CA LEU A 272 -16.03 -52.63 -5.39
C LEU A 272 -16.89 -53.91 -5.49
N PRO A 273 -17.54 -54.18 -6.64
CA PRO A 273 -18.25 -55.43 -6.85
C PRO A 273 -17.23 -56.51 -7.18
N GLY A 274 -16.93 -57.38 -6.22
CA GLY A 274 -16.10 -58.57 -6.47
C GLY A 274 -15.24 -58.98 -5.29
N SER A 275 -15.86 -59.55 -4.26
CA SER A 275 -15.19 -60.48 -3.37
C SER A 275 -16.21 -61.52 -2.90
N GLU A 276 -16.50 -62.47 -3.80
CA GLU A 276 -16.90 -63.83 -3.45
C GLU A 276 -15.72 -64.77 -3.74
#